data_AF-A0A1A5PEL0-F1
#
_entry.id   AF-A0A1A5PEL0-F1
#
_cell.length_a   1.000
_cell.length_b   1.000
_cell.length_c   1.000
_cell.angle_alpha   90.00
_cell.angle_beta   90.00
_cell.angle_gamma   90.00
#
_symmetry.space_group_name_H-M   'P 1'
#
loop_
_entity.id
_entity.type
_entity.pdbx_description
1 polymer ?
#
loop_
_entity_poly.entity_id
_entity_poly.type
_entity_poly.pdbx_seq_one_letter_code
_entity_poly.pdbx_strand_id
1 'polypeptide(L)'
;MNTTTGASPEDLRNRLVDAIVKEDTIGVRDARVDTAMRTVPRHAFLPDAPLEEAYANKSVTIKENPDVDALPLSCASQPDVVHFMLVQLAVREGDNVFEIGAGTGYNAALLKYLTGPSGHVTTCDIDPDVTAYARRMLDANGYEDVRVVTRDGALGAPESGPYDRVIAAVGMWDLPGTWWDQLAVGGRLVVPLRWRGLSRSVAFRREETRMRSDSVRMCGFLPVIGQDGERNDYIDDNRLVRLYWDQDQNIAPEPLRDGLSRPKSVVWTDATVGHVESFDGVWLRLSATERPTCRITVNPAAMEAGLHRPASPALSPALVEGDSIAYLTLERTAENPDGEPRFRLGAVGYGPAGTDLAERICKQIHAWSPARTAEPVLTAYPTDTPDGDLADGAVIDRPSVRLVITY
;
A
#
# COMPACT_ATOMS: atom_id res chain seq x y z
N MET A 1 -16.10 -44.67 -3.40
CA MET A 1 -15.15 -43.83 -4.15
C MET A 1 -15.89 -42.53 -4.44
N ASN A 2 -15.55 -41.34 -3.93
CA ASN A 2 -14.27 -40.81 -3.44
C ASN A 2 -14.41 -40.20 -2.04
N THR A 3 -13.51 -40.59 -1.15
CA THR A 3 -13.19 -39.90 0.09
C THR A 3 -12.38 -38.65 -0.25
N THR A 4 -13.00 -37.47 -0.21
CA THR A 4 -12.24 -36.22 -0.10
C THR A 4 -11.68 -36.18 1.32
N THR A 5 -10.47 -36.67 1.52
CA THR A 5 -9.70 -36.40 2.73
C THR A 5 -9.50 -34.88 2.81
N GLY A 6 -10.23 -34.22 3.72
CA GLY A 6 -10.04 -32.80 4.00
C GLY A 6 -8.59 -32.57 4.40
N ALA A 7 -7.92 -31.63 3.74
CA ALA A 7 -6.52 -31.32 4.03
C ALA A 7 -6.38 -30.84 5.48
N SER A 8 -5.32 -31.27 6.16
CA SER A 8 -5.08 -30.82 7.53
C SER A 8 -4.79 -29.31 7.58
N PRO A 9 -4.99 -28.62 8.73
CA PRO A 9 -4.55 -27.24 8.90
C PRO A 9 -3.07 -27.02 8.55
N GLU A 10 -2.22 -28.01 8.82
CA GLU A 10 -0.80 -27.96 8.49
C GLU A 10 -0.56 -28.04 6.98
N ASP A 11 -1.28 -28.92 6.27
CA ASP A 11 -1.18 -29.03 4.80
C ASP A 11 -1.65 -27.75 4.11
N LEU A 12 -2.73 -27.12 4.61
CA LEU A 12 -3.22 -25.85 4.08
C LEU A 12 -2.21 -24.72 4.32
N ARG A 13 -1.68 -24.63 5.54
CA ARG A 13 -0.65 -23.65 5.90
C ARG A 13 0.60 -23.79 5.05
N ASN A 14 1.11 -25.01 4.89
CA ASN A 14 2.32 -25.27 4.13
C ASN A 14 2.12 -24.95 2.64
N ARG A 15 0.98 -25.32 2.06
CA ARG A 15 0.64 -24.98 0.68
C ARG A 15 0.51 -23.49 0.45
N LEU A 16 -0.06 -22.74 1.41
CA LEU A 16 -0.14 -21.29 1.34
C LEU A 16 1.27 -20.68 1.28
N VAL A 17 2.16 -21.08 2.20
CA VAL A 17 3.53 -20.54 2.22
C VAL A 17 4.31 -20.97 0.97
N ASP A 18 4.12 -22.20 0.46
CA ASP A 18 4.71 -22.64 -0.80
C ASP A 18 4.27 -21.77 -1.97
N ALA A 19 2.99 -21.41 -2.04
CA ALA A 19 2.45 -20.54 -3.07
C ALA A 19 3.06 -19.14 -2.99
N ILE A 20 3.09 -18.53 -1.81
CA ILE A 20 3.69 -17.20 -1.57
C ILE A 20 5.17 -17.20 -1.99
N VAL A 21 5.95 -18.20 -1.55
CA VAL A 21 7.38 -18.30 -1.87
C VAL A 21 7.61 -18.52 -3.37
N LYS A 22 6.75 -19.28 -4.03
CA LYS A 22 6.84 -19.53 -5.48
C LYS A 22 6.49 -18.29 -6.30
N GLU A 23 5.48 -17.54 -5.88
CA GLU A 23 5.00 -16.32 -6.53
C GLU A 23 5.85 -15.09 -6.23
N ASP A 24 6.79 -15.18 -5.28
CA ASP A 24 7.81 -14.15 -5.03
C ASP A 24 8.73 -13.98 -6.25
N THR A 25 8.20 -13.25 -7.22
CA THR A 25 8.81 -12.78 -8.45
C THR A 25 9.74 -11.58 -8.19
N ILE A 26 9.86 -11.16 -6.93
CA ILE A 26 10.51 -9.91 -6.51
C ILE A 26 11.80 -10.18 -5.72
N GLY A 27 12.12 -11.46 -5.45
CA GLY A 27 13.44 -11.91 -5.03
C GLY A 27 13.80 -11.59 -3.58
N VAL A 28 12.82 -11.41 -2.70
CA VAL A 28 13.05 -11.09 -1.29
C VAL A 28 12.51 -12.23 -0.42
N ARG A 29 13.37 -13.21 -0.16
CA ARG A 29 13.05 -14.37 0.69
C ARG A 29 13.78 -14.29 2.01
N ASP A 30 13.05 -14.56 3.09
CA ASP A 30 13.63 -14.82 4.41
C ASP A 30 13.07 -16.14 4.95
N ALA A 31 13.94 -17.16 5.02
CA ALA A 31 13.58 -18.48 5.52
C ALA A 31 13.06 -18.45 6.96
N ARG A 32 13.39 -17.43 7.77
CA ARG A 32 12.86 -17.26 9.13
C ARG A 32 11.40 -16.81 9.08
N VAL A 33 11.03 -15.94 8.14
CA VAL A 33 9.63 -15.53 7.93
C VAL A 33 8.80 -16.71 7.41
N ASP A 34 9.32 -17.45 6.42
CA ASP A 34 8.66 -18.66 5.93
C ASP A 34 8.40 -19.65 7.07
N THR A 35 9.40 -19.88 7.92
CA THR A 35 9.31 -20.77 9.08
C THR A 35 8.31 -20.26 10.12
N ALA A 36 8.31 -18.96 10.42
CA ALA A 36 7.34 -18.35 11.32
C ALA A 36 5.91 -18.57 10.83
N MET A 37 5.64 -18.29 9.55
CA MET A 37 4.31 -18.50 8.95
C MET A 37 3.90 -19.97 8.89
N ARG A 38 4.85 -20.90 8.76
CA ARG A 38 4.61 -22.35 8.88
C ARG A 38 4.45 -22.85 10.31
N THR A 39 4.81 -22.05 11.30
CA THR A 39 4.73 -22.45 12.72
C THR A 39 3.49 -21.87 13.39
N VAL A 40 3.24 -20.57 13.21
CA VAL A 40 2.11 -19.86 13.85
C VAL A 40 0.80 -20.22 13.13
N PRO A 41 -0.17 -20.84 13.80
CA PRO A 41 -1.40 -21.34 13.16
C PRO A 41 -2.38 -20.19 12.90
N ARG A 42 -2.37 -19.61 11.69
CA ARG A 42 -3.25 -18.48 11.31
C ARG A 42 -4.74 -18.72 11.64
N HIS A 43 -5.25 -19.92 11.42
CA HIS A 43 -6.63 -20.31 11.74
C HIS A 43 -6.98 -20.18 13.23
N ALA A 44 -6.01 -20.29 14.15
CA ALA A 44 -6.26 -20.13 15.58
C ALA A 44 -6.48 -18.67 16.00
N PHE A 45 -6.15 -17.72 15.11
CA PHE A 45 -6.44 -16.28 15.26
C PHE A 45 -7.68 -15.85 14.46
N LEU A 46 -8.35 -16.80 13.79
CA LEU A 46 -9.56 -16.60 12.99
C LEU A 46 -10.57 -17.74 13.25
N PRO A 47 -10.99 -17.97 14.51
CA PRO A 47 -11.84 -19.11 14.88
C PRO A 47 -13.20 -19.15 14.16
N ASP A 48 -13.70 -17.99 13.70
CA ASP A 48 -14.99 -17.88 13.01
C ASP A 48 -14.87 -18.08 11.49
N ALA A 49 -13.65 -18.12 10.95
CA ALA A 49 -13.41 -18.34 9.53
C ALA A 49 -13.29 -19.86 9.23
N PRO A 50 -13.87 -20.35 8.12
CA PRO A 50 -13.57 -21.67 7.60
C PRO A 50 -12.05 -21.87 7.41
N LEU A 51 -11.57 -23.09 7.63
CA LEU A 51 -10.13 -23.38 7.60
C LEU A 51 -9.49 -23.05 6.25
N GLU A 52 -10.18 -23.36 5.15
CA GLU A 52 -9.76 -23.05 3.79
C GLU A 52 -9.68 -21.54 3.54
N GLU A 53 -10.58 -20.77 4.16
CA GLU A 53 -10.58 -19.32 4.08
C GLU A 53 -9.45 -18.70 4.91
N ALA A 54 -9.19 -19.22 6.12
CA ALA A 54 -8.08 -18.78 6.96
C ALA A 54 -6.71 -18.95 6.26
N TYR A 55 -6.60 -19.93 5.35
CA TYR A 55 -5.40 -20.20 4.56
C TYR A 55 -5.52 -19.86 3.08
N ALA A 56 -6.56 -19.14 2.67
CA ALA A 56 -6.61 -18.54 1.35
C ALA A 56 -5.74 -17.27 1.33
N ASN A 57 -5.10 -16.98 0.20
CA ASN A 57 -4.34 -15.74 0.02
C ASN A 57 -5.29 -14.54 -0.21
N LYS A 58 -6.10 -14.22 0.79
CA LYS A 58 -7.05 -13.09 0.82
C LYS A 58 -7.16 -12.49 2.22
N SER A 59 -7.65 -11.26 2.30
CA SER A 59 -8.03 -10.68 3.59
C SER A 59 -9.30 -11.32 4.15
N VAL A 60 -9.43 -11.34 5.47
CA VAL A 60 -10.65 -11.81 6.17
C VAL A 60 -11.16 -10.68 7.05
N THR A 61 -12.42 -10.27 6.88
CA THR A 61 -13.04 -9.22 7.71
C THR A 61 -13.22 -9.70 9.14
N ILE A 62 -12.80 -8.88 10.10
CA ILE A 62 -12.91 -9.13 11.55
C ILE A 62 -14.01 -8.26 12.15
N LYS A 63 -14.09 -7.00 11.72
CA LYS A 63 -15.07 -6.03 12.21
C LYS A 63 -15.65 -5.27 11.03
N GLU A 64 -16.94 -5.47 10.78
CA GLU A 64 -17.68 -4.77 9.74
C GLU A 64 -17.84 -3.28 10.07
N ASN A 65 -18.00 -2.48 9.03
CA ASN A 65 -18.40 -1.09 9.19
C ASN A 65 -19.94 -1.01 9.27
N PRO A 66 -20.50 -0.27 10.26
CA PRO A 66 -21.94 -0.02 10.29
C PRO A 66 -22.47 0.67 9.02
N ASP A 67 -21.62 1.44 8.33
CA ASP A 67 -21.91 1.98 7.01
C ASP A 67 -21.57 0.93 5.92
N VAL A 68 -22.62 0.47 5.22
CA VAL A 68 -22.52 -0.61 4.21
C VAL A 68 -21.73 -0.21 2.97
N ASP A 69 -21.58 1.09 2.71
CA ASP A 69 -20.82 1.61 1.57
C ASP A 69 -19.35 1.89 1.93
N ALA A 70 -18.97 1.70 3.19
CA ALA A 70 -17.63 1.96 3.69
C ALA A 70 -16.79 0.67 3.79
N LEU A 71 -15.47 0.86 3.82
CA LEU A 71 -14.54 -0.24 4.07
C LEU A 71 -14.72 -0.79 5.50
N PRO A 72 -14.47 -2.09 5.72
CA PRO A 72 -14.54 -2.69 7.06
C PRO A 72 -13.60 -1.97 8.04
N LEU A 73 -13.95 -2.02 9.33
CA LEU A 73 -13.17 -1.38 10.39
C LEU A 73 -11.90 -2.17 10.73
N SER A 74 -11.92 -3.49 10.54
CA SER A 74 -10.75 -4.35 10.78
C SER A 74 -10.77 -5.60 9.93
N CYS A 75 -9.60 -5.97 9.39
CA CYS A 75 -9.39 -7.17 8.60
C CYS A 75 -8.07 -7.85 8.99
N ALA A 76 -8.04 -9.18 8.92
CA ALA A 76 -6.80 -9.92 8.88
C ALA A 76 -6.19 -9.76 7.49
N SER A 77 -5.00 -9.17 7.41
CA SER A 77 -4.32 -8.89 6.15
C SER A 77 -4.06 -10.14 5.32
N GLN A 78 -4.01 -9.96 4.00
CA GLN A 78 -3.64 -11.01 3.05
C GLN A 78 -2.29 -11.63 3.42
N PRO A 79 -2.16 -12.98 3.44
CA PRO A 79 -0.92 -13.65 3.84
C PRO A 79 0.36 -13.23 3.11
N ASP A 80 0.31 -13.00 1.79
CA ASP A 80 1.48 -12.51 1.05
C ASP A 80 1.93 -11.10 1.48
N VAL A 81 0.98 -10.21 1.80
CA VAL A 81 1.24 -8.88 2.34
C VAL A 81 1.92 -8.97 3.69
N VAL A 82 1.41 -9.82 4.58
CA VAL A 82 2.05 -10.10 5.87
C VAL A 82 3.48 -10.62 5.65
N HIS A 83 3.65 -11.59 4.74
CA HIS A 83 4.96 -12.16 4.43
C HIS A 83 5.96 -11.10 3.98
N PHE A 84 5.70 -10.37 2.89
CA PHE A 84 6.69 -9.46 2.35
C PHE A 84 6.94 -8.27 3.29
N MET A 85 5.96 -7.85 4.09
CA MET A 85 6.16 -6.78 5.07
C MET A 85 7.04 -7.23 6.24
N LEU A 86 6.93 -8.48 6.68
CA LEU A 86 7.84 -9.04 7.69
C LEU A 86 9.26 -9.20 7.14
N VAL A 87 9.38 -9.61 5.88
CA VAL A 87 10.68 -9.63 5.17
C VAL A 87 11.24 -8.20 5.06
N GLN A 88 10.41 -7.23 4.65
CA GLN A 88 10.78 -5.83 4.63
C GLN A 88 11.16 -5.31 6.01
N LEU A 89 10.60 -5.84 7.11
CA LEU A 89 10.90 -5.38 8.47
C LEU A 89 12.22 -5.94 8.99
N ALA A 90 12.66 -7.09 8.48
CA ALA A 90 13.93 -7.73 8.83
C ALA A 90 14.15 -7.82 10.35
N VAL A 91 13.17 -8.40 11.06
CA VAL A 91 13.19 -8.63 12.51
C VAL A 91 14.33 -9.58 12.87
N ARG A 92 15.11 -9.24 13.88
CA ARG A 92 16.20 -10.05 14.42
C ARG A 92 15.81 -10.61 15.79
N GLU A 93 16.47 -11.69 16.17
CA GLU A 93 16.35 -12.21 17.53
C GLU A 93 16.79 -11.14 18.54
N GLY A 94 16.02 -10.97 19.61
CA GLY A 94 16.24 -9.95 20.64
C GLY A 94 15.70 -8.55 20.31
N ASP A 95 15.24 -8.29 19.08
CA ASP A 95 14.67 -6.98 18.73
C ASP A 95 13.47 -6.64 19.62
N ASN A 96 13.34 -5.36 19.97
CA ASN A 96 12.13 -4.77 20.53
C ASN A 96 11.27 -4.19 19.41
N VAL A 97 10.06 -4.71 19.24
CA VAL A 97 9.20 -4.42 18.09
C VAL A 97 7.91 -3.73 18.52
N PHE A 98 7.53 -2.68 17.79
CA PHE A 98 6.22 -2.05 17.89
C PHE A 98 5.38 -2.31 16.65
N GLU A 99 4.15 -2.77 16.87
CA GLU A 99 3.13 -2.95 15.84
C GLU A 99 1.97 -1.98 16.04
N ILE A 100 1.57 -1.29 14.96
CA ILE A 100 0.36 -0.48 14.89
C ILE A 100 -0.71 -1.23 14.11
N GLY A 101 -1.87 -1.46 14.73
CA GLY A 101 -2.99 -2.22 14.17
C GLY A 101 -2.94 -3.69 14.62
N ALA A 102 -3.36 -3.95 15.86
CA ALA A 102 -3.29 -5.30 16.44
C ALA A 102 -4.15 -6.32 15.69
N GLY A 103 -5.30 -5.90 15.15
CA GLY A 103 -6.20 -6.78 14.38
C GLY A 103 -6.54 -8.07 15.13
N THR A 104 -6.21 -9.22 14.53
CA THR A 104 -6.43 -10.54 15.20
C THR A 104 -5.38 -10.89 16.26
N GLY A 105 -4.25 -10.19 16.30
CA GLY A 105 -3.04 -10.58 17.03
C GLY A 105 -2.14 -11.58 16.29
N TYR A 106 -2.51 -12.04 15.08
CA TYR A 106 -1.71 -13.00 14.32
C TYR A 106 -0.33 -12.45 13.94
N ASN A 107 -0.25 -11.21 13.46
CA ASN A 107 1.01 -10.61 13.07
C ASN A 107 1.90 -10.33 14.31
N ALA A 108 1.33 -9.90 15.44
CA ALA A 108 2.05 -9.84 16.72
C ALA A 108 2.66 -11.19 17.14
N ALA A 109 1.95 -12.30 16.94
CA ALA A 109 2.48 -13.64 17.22
C ALA A 109 3.63 -14.03 16.27
N LEU A 110 3.54 -13.69 14.98
CA LEU A 110 4.64 -13.86 14.02
C LEU A 110 5.86 -13.04 14.42
N LEU A 111 5.66 -11.76 14.79
CA LEU A 111 6.72 -10.90 15.29
C LEU A 111 7.38 -11.51 16.52
N LYS A 112 6.59 -12.01 17.48
CA LYS A 112 7.12 -12.62 18.71
C LYS A 112 7.93 -13.90 18.42
N TYR A 113 7.46 -14.71 17.49
CA TYR A 113 8.23 -15.87 17.00
C TYR A 113 9.58 -15.43 16.42
N LEU A 114 9.59 -14.38 15.59
CA LEU A 114 10.80 -13.87 14.93
C LEU A 114 11.77 -13.18 15.90
N THR A 115 11.27 -12.49 16.93
CA THR A 115 12.12 -11.86 17.94
C THR A 115 12.71 -12.88 18.92
N GLY A 116 12.11 -14.06 19.02
CA GLY A 116 12.55 -15.10 19.95
C GLY A 116 12.30 -14.75 21.42
N PRO A 117 12.85 -15.55 22.35
CA PRO A 117 12.54 -15.46 23.77
C PRO A 117 13.10 -14.19 24.45
N SER A 118 14.17 -13.61 23.92
CA SER A 118 14.82 -12.41 24.47
C SER A 118 14.25 -11.10 23.94
N GLY A 119 13.48 -11.14 22.85
CA GLY A 119 12.88 -9.97 22.25
C GLY A 119 11.46 -9.69 22.75
N HIS A 120 10.98 -8.49 22.46
CA HIS A 120 9.75 -7.94 23.01
C HIS A 120 8.85 -7.44 21.87
N VAL A 121 7.54 -7.63 22.02
CA VAL A 121 6.55 -7.14 21.07
C VAL A 121 5.51 -6.33 21.82
N THR A 122 5.33 -5.08 21.41
CA THR A 122 4.18 -4.27 21.79
C THR A 122 3.30 -4.08 20.55
N THR A 123 2.01 -4.41 20.65
CA THR A 123 1.03 -4.18 19.60
C THR A 123 -0.08 -3.27 20.11
N CYS A 124 -0.54 -2.34 19.29
CA CYS A 124 -1.65 -1.46 19.67
C CYS A 124 -2.76 -1.41 18.64
N ASP A 125 -3.97 -1.12 19.12
CA ASP A 125 -5.10 -0.76 18.28
C ASP A 125 -5.91 0.35 18.96
N ILE A 126 -6.57 1.20 18.18
CA ILE A 126 -7.42 2.26 18.71
C ILE A 126 -8.72 1.70 19.29
N ASP A 127 -9.17 0.55 18.78
CA ASP A 127 -10.45 -0.05 19.14
C ASP A 127 -10.31 -1.04 20.32
N PRO A 128 -11.00 -0.80 21.45
CA PRO A 128 -10.93 -1.69 22.61
C PRO A 128 -11.43 -3.11 22.31
N ASP A 129 -12.41 -3.30 21.42
CA ASP A 129 -12.92 -4.64 21.08
C ASP A 129 -11.86 -5.43 20.31
N VAL A 130 -11.12 -4.75 19.41
CA VAL A 130 -10.03 -5.35 18.63
C VAL A 130 -8.88 -5.73 19.55
N THR A 131 -8.47 -4.85 20.47
CA THR A 131 -7.42 -5.19 21.45
C THR A 131 -7.82 -6.34 22.38
N ALA A 132 -9.08 -6.39 22.83
CA ALA A 132 -9.58 -7.50 23.64
C ALA A 132 -9.61 -8.82 22.85
N TYR A 133 -9.97 -8.77 21.57
CA TYR A 133 -9.90 -9.93 20.67
C TYR A 133 -8.46 -10.42 20.51
N ALA A 134 -7.53 -9.52 20.16
CA ALA A 134 -6.12 -9.85 19.95
C ALA A 134 -5.49 -10.45 21.23
N ARG A 135 -5.73 -9.86 22.40
CA ARG A 135 -5.28 -10.38 23.69
C ARG A 135 -5.76 -11.82 23.91
N ARG A 136 -7.06 -12.08 23.71
CA ARG A 136 -7.64 -13.42 23.88
C ARG A 136 -7.02 -14.45 22.93
N MET A 137 -6.80 -14.08 21.67
CA MET A 137 -6.17 -14.98 20.69
C MET A 137 -4.70 -15.23 21.02
N LEU A 138 -3.95 -14.21 21.43
CA LEU A 138 -2.56 -14.35 21.85
C LEU A 138 -2.42 -15.24 23.08
N ASP A 139 -3.24 -15.05 24.12
CA ASP A 139 -3.25 -15.90 25.31
C ASP A 139 -3.56 -17.36 24.98
N ALA A 140 -4.60 -17.59 24.17
CA ALA A 140 -5.01 -18.94 23.78
C ALA A 140 -3.94 -19.70 22.97
N ASN A 141 -2.97 -18.99 22.39
CA ASN A 141 -1.92 -19.54 21.55
C ASN A 141 -0.51 -19.45 22.19
N GLY A 142 -0.40 -19.13 23.47
CA GLY A 142 0.86 -19.12 24.22
C GLY A 142 1.76 -17.91 23.99
N TYR A 143 1.16 -16.76 23.66
CA TYR A 143 1.84 -15.48 23.47
C TYR A 143 1.41 -14.47 24.57
N GLU A 144 1.38 -14.91 25.82
CA GLU A 144 0.99 -14.08 26.97
C GLU A 144 1.92 -12.87 27.19
N ASP A 145 3.17 -12.99 26.75
CA ASP A 145 4.21 -11.98 26.93
C ASP A 145 4.21 -10.86 25.87
N VAL A 146 3.39 -10.99 24.82
CA VAL A 146 3.12 -9.88 23.88
C VAL A 146 2.31 -8.82 24.61
N ARG A 147 2.77 -7.56 24.62
CA ARG A 147 2.04 -6.45 25.23
C ARG A 147 1.00 -5.90 24.25
N VAL A 148 -0.28 -5.96 24.63
CA VAL A 148 -1.40 -5.38 23.85
C VAL A 148 -1.86 -4.08 24.50
N VAL A 149 -1.96 -3.00 23.73
CA VAL A 149 -2.31 -1.66 24.23
C VAL A 149 -3.47 -1.05 23.42
N THR A 150 -4.52 -0.57 24.10
CA THR A 150 -5.59 0.21 23.45
C THR A 150 -5.19 1.68 23.38
N ARG A 151 -4.83 2.18 22.19
CA ARG A 151 -4.36 3.55 21.97
C ARG A 151 -4.38 3.90 20.48
N ASP A 152 -4.47 5.18 20.18
CA ASP A 152 -4.07 5.71 18.88
C ASP A 152 -2.59 5.39 18.59
N GLY A 153 -2.36 4.58 17.54
CA GLY A 153 -1.02 4.19 17.10
C GLY A 153 -0.15 5.35 16.63
N ALA A 154 -0.74 6.49 16.25
CA ALA A 154 0.01 7.70 15.95
C ALA A 154 0.70 8.31 17.17
N LEU A 155 0.32 7.93 18.40
CA LEU A 155 1.01 8.33 19.63
C LEU A 155 2.16 7.39 20.00
N GLY A 156 2.20 6.20 19.39
CA GLY A 156 3.12 5.13 19.73
C GLY A 156 2.94 4.59 21.16
N ALA A 157 3.93 3.85 21.62
CA ALA A 157 4.00 3.27 22.96
C ALA A 157 5.34 3.57 23.64
N PRO A 158 5.62 4.84 24.00
CA PRO A 158 6.91 5.28 24.49
C PRO A 158 7.35 4.54 25.77
N GLU A 159 6.40 4.00 26.54
CA GLU A 159 6.71 3.25 27.76
C GLU A 159 7.43 1.91 27.51
N SER A 160 7.44 1.42 26.28
CA SER A 160 8.15 0.19 25.88
C SER A 160 9.24 0.47 24.84
N GLY A 161 9.52 1.74 24.52
CA GLY A 161 10.57 2.12 23.58
C GLY A 161 11.95 2.32 24.24
N PRO A 162 12.99 2.65 23.46
CA PRO A 162 12.97 2.74 22.00
C PRO A 162 12.86 1.35 21.34
N TYR A 163 12.33 1.34 20.12
CA TYR A 163 12.10 0.16 19.32
C TYR A 163 13.19 -0.02 18.26
N ASP A 164 13.61 -1.26 18.05
CA ASP A 164 14.49 -1.63 16.95
C ASP A 164 13.72 -1.71 15.63
N ARG A 165 12.44 -2.08 15.72
CA ARG A 165 11.53 -2.25 14.58
C ARG A 165 10.17 -1.65 14.88
N VAL A 166 9.62 -0.93 13.91
CA VAL A 166 8.24 -0.44 13.94
C VAL A 166 7.55 -0.91 12.66
N ILE A 167 6.34 -1.46 12.78
CA ILE A 167 5.53 -1.85 11.64
C ILE A 167 4.10 -1.34 11.80
N ALA A 168 3.58 -0.69 10.76
CA ALA A 168 2.17 -0.36 10.69
C ALA A 168 1.45 -1.39 9.82
N ALA A 169 0.49 -2.11 10.41
CA ALA A 169 -0.45 -2.97 9.70
C ALA A 169 -1.72 -2.20 9.26
N VAL A 170 -1.55 -0.92 8.95
CA VAL A 170 -2.62 0.02 8.54
C VAL A 170 -2.08 0.99 7.48
N GLY A 171 -2.97 1.54 6.66
CA GLY A 171 -2.63 2.55 5.64
C GLY A 171 -2.46 3.93 6.25
N MET A 172 -1.23 4.44 6.22
CA MET A 172 -0.86 5.76 6.75
C MET A 172 -0.83 6.81 5.63
N TRP A 173 -1.36 8.00 5.90
CA TRP A 173 -1.14 9.16 5.03
C TRP A 173 -0.06 10.09 5.55
N ASP A 174 0.18 10.15 6.85
CA ASP A 174 1.28 10.91 7.45
C ASP A 174 2.22 9.99 8.23
N LEU A 175 3.44 10.46 8.53
CA LEU A 175 4.37 9.76 9.42
C LEU A 175 4.45 10.52 10.74
N PRO A 176 3.79 10.05 11.82
CA PRO A 176 3.73 10.75 13.09
C PRO A 176 5.12 11.06 13.66
N GLY A 177 5.31 12.29 14.15
CA GLY A 177 6.56 12.72 14.79
C GLY A 177 6.98 11.82 15.96
N THR A 178 6.02 11.32 16.72
CA THR A 178 6.22 10.42 17.87
C THR A 178 6.98 9.13 17.52
N TRP A 179 6.87 8.64 16.28
CA TRP A 179 7.57 7.44 15.83
C TRP A 179 9.06 7.68 15.66
N TRP A 180 9.47 8.92 15.37
CA TRP A 180 10.88 9.30 15.25
C TRP A 180 11.62 9.19 16.58
N ASP A 181 10.96 9.59 17.66
CA ASP A 181 11.50 9.56 19.02
C ASP A 181 11.52 8.14 19.59
N GLN A 182 10.61 7.29 19.11
CA GLN A 182 10.44 5.92 19.59
C GLN A 182 11.20 4.89 18.76
N LEU A 183 11.66 5.22 17.55
CA LEU A 183 12.48 4.35 16.72
C LEU A 183 13.97 4.62 16.97
N ALA A 184 14.70 3.58 17.39
CA ALA A 184 16.14 3.70 17.61
C ALA A 184 16.87 4.09 16.32
N VAL A 185 17.97 4.85 16.45
CA VAL A 185 18.88 5.11 15.32
C VAL A 185 19.42 3.78 14.80
N GLY A 186 19.39 3.59 13.48
CA GLY A 186 19.69 2.31 12.83
C GLY A 186 18.52 1.32 12.81
N GLY A 187 17.44 1.62 13.54
CA GLY A 187 16.18 0.88 13.52
C GLY A 187 15.46 0.99 12.18
N ARG A 188 14.39 0.21 12.04
CA ARG A 188 13.66 0.06 10.78
C ARG A 188 12.15 0.25 10.96
N LEU A 189 11.56 1.06 10.09
CA LEU A 189 10.12 1.30 10.01
C LEU A 189 9.58 0.68 8.72
N VAL A 190 8.55 -0.14 8.81
CA VAL A 190 7.77 -0.60 7.65
C VAL A 190 6.37 -0.04 7.75
N VAL A 191 5.96 0.72 6.73
CA VAL A 191 4.68 1.42 6.74
C VAL A 191 4.04 1.41 5.36
N PRO A 192 2.78 0.94 5.25
CA PRO A 192 1.93 1.20 4.11
C PRO A 192 1.64 2.71 4.04
N LEU A 193 2.42 3.42 3.22
CA LEU A 193 2.33 4.85 3.05
C LEU A 193 1.52 5.17 1.78
N ARG A 194 0.58 6.11 1.92
CA ARG A 194 -0.25 6.62 0.84
C ARG A 194 0.22 8.00 0.42
N TRP A 195 0.28 8.28 -0.89
CA TRP A 195 0.54 9.61 -1.42
C TRP A 195 0.07 9.73 -2.87
N ARG A 196 -0.54 10.86 -3.25
CA ARG A 196 -0.94 11.15 -4.63
C ARG A 196 -1.72 9.99 -5.28
N GLY A 197 -2.64 9.42 -4.51
CA GLY A 197 -3.45 8.25 -4.86
C GLY A 197 -2.75 6.88 -4.82
N LEU A 198 -1.43 6.83 -4.61
CA LEU A 198 -0.68 5.58 -4.47
C LEU A 198 -0.78 5.03 -3.05
N SER A 199 -0.55 3.73 -2.93
CA SER A 199 -0.28 3.04 -1.68
C SER A 199 0.89 2.08 -1.87
N ARG A 200 1.89 2.20 -0.99
CA ARG A 200 3.09 1.36 -0.99
C ARG A 200 3.50 0.99 0.42
N SER A 201 3.93 -0.25 0.61
CA SER A 201 4.72 -0.58 1.79
C SER A 201 6.14 -0.05 1.60
N VAL A 202 6.54 0.89 2.45
CA VAL A 202 7.85 1.53 2.42
C VAL A 202 8.63 1.09 3.65
N ALA A 203 9.83 0.54 3.41
CA ALA A 203 10.76 0.17 4.47
C ALA A 203 11.84 1.25 4.61
N PHE A 204 11.77 2.01 5.70
CA PHE A 204 12.73 3.05 6.05
C PHE A 204 13.76 2.54 7.06
N ARG A 205 15.02 2.95 6.86
CA ARG A 205 16.05 2.86 7.88
C ARG A 205 16.22 4.22 8.55
N ARG A 206 16.21 4.25 9.88
CA ARG A 206 16.47 5.45 10.67
C ARG A 206 17.96 5.79 10.65
N GLU A 207 18.28 6.94 10.08
CA GLU A 207 19.58 7.61 10.23
C GLU A 207 19.46 8.62 11.39
N GLU A 208 20.49 9.42 11.69
CA GLU A 208 20.43 10.37 12.82
C GLU A 208 19.37 11.48 12.61
N THR A 209 19.30 12.05 11.41
CA THR A 209 18.46 13.22 11.10
C THR A 209 17.31 12.95 10.15
N ARG A 210 17.29 11.75 9.53
CA ARG A 210 16.30 11.38 8.51
C ARG A 210 15.98 9.90 8.55
N MET A 211 15.02 9.49 7.72
CA MET A 211 14.70 8.10 7.44
C MET A 211 14.78 7.86 5.95
N ARG A 212 15.59 6.91 5.49
CA ARG A 212 15.78 6.64 4.06
C ARG A 212 15.27 5.25 3.70
N SER A 213 14.48 5.15 2.64
CA SER A 213 13.94 3.87 2.20
C SER A 213 14.96 3.03 1.44
N ASP A 214 14.89 1.72 1.60
CA ASP A 214 15.61 0.74 0.77
C ASP A 214 14.69 -0.31 0.12
N SER A 215 13.38 -0.25 0.39
CA SER A 215 12.37 -1.08 -0.25
C SER A 215 11.05 -0.33 -0.36
N VAL A 216 10.44 -0.36 -1.56
CA VAL A 216 9.12 0.20 -1.85
C VAL A 216 8.33 -0.84 -2.63
N ARG A 217 7.19 -1.30 -2.10
CA ARG A 217 6.40 -2.39 -2.68
C ARG A 217 4.94 -2.01 -2.82
N MET A 218 4.31 -2.43 -3.92
CA MET A 218 2.85 -2.32 -4.10
C MET A 218 2.15 -2.94 -2.91
N CYS A 219 1.25 -2.18 -2.27
CA CYS A 219 0.54 -2.66 -1.09
C CYS A 219 -0.73 -1.83 -0.86
N GLY A 220 -1.83 -2.47 -0.49
CA GLY A 220 -3.07 -1.81 -0.08
C GLY A 220 -3.46 -2.20 1.34
N PHE A 221 -3.85 -1.22 2.15
CA PHE A 221 -4.35 -1.41 3.51
C PHE A 221 -5.58 -0.54 3.75
N LEU A 222 -6.38 -0.92 4.74
CA LEU A 222 -7.41 -0.05 5.31
C LEU A 222 -6.75 1.23 5.85
N PRO A 223 -7.32 2.42 5.60
CA PRO A 223 -6.76 3.66 6.11
C PRO A 223 -6.83 3.71 7.64
N VAL A 224 -5.81 4.30 8.27
CA VAL A 224 -5.86 4.62 9.70
C VAL A 224 -6.98 5.61 9.99
N ILE A 225 -7.73 5.36 11.07
CA ILE A 225 -8.74 6.30 11.55
C ILE A 225 -8.04 7.56 12.06
N GLY A 226 -8.57 8.74 11.70
CA GLY A 226 -8.05 10.02 12.16
C GLY A 226 -7.01 10.66 11.23
N GLN A 227 -6.66 10.03 10.09
CA GLN A 227 -5.88 10.66 9.02
C GLN A 227 -6.69 10.76 7.72
N ASP A 228 -7.47 11.83 7.59
CA ASP A 228 -8.25 12.13 6.38
C ASP A 228 -7.37 12.75 5.28
N GLY A 229 -6.42 11.95 4.79
CA GLY A 229 -5.41 12.40 3.85
C GLY A 229 -5.85 12.47 2.39
N GLU A 230 -6.69 11.53 1.95
CA GLU A 230 -7.18 11.45 0.57
C GLU A 230 -8.65 11.89 0.52
N ARG A 231 -8.94 12.87 -0.33
CA ARG A 231 -10.26 13.36 -0.68
C ARG A 231 -10.77 12.67 -1.94
N ASN A 232 -12.08 12.65 -2.13
CA ASN A 232 -12.67 12.13 -3.35
C ASN A 232 -14.02 12.79 -3.67
N ASP A 233 -14.33 12.86 -4.96
CA ASP A 233 -15.63 13.31 -5.48
C ASP A 233 -15.83 12.79 -6.91
N TYR A 234 -17.07 12.78 -7.39
CA TYR A 234 -17.40 12.49 -8.77
C TYR A 234 -17.15 13.70 -9.66
N ILE A 235 -16.60 13.43 -10.85
CA ILE A 235 -16.28 14.44 -11.86
C ILE A 235 -17.15 14.30 -13.11
N ASP A 236 -18.34 13.74 -12.94
CA ASP A 236 -19.41 13.67 -13.93
C ASP A 236 -20.77 13.58 -13.24
N ASP A 237 -21.83 14.01 -13.93
CA ASP A 237 -23.19 14.04 -13.40
C ASP A 237 -23.80 12.65 -13.19
N ASN A 238 -23.36 11.66 -13.97
CA ASN A 238 -23.85 10.29 -13.90
C ASN A 238 -23.14 9.46 -12.82
N ARG A 239 -22.19 10.07 -12.08
CA ARG A 239 -21.39 9.43 -11.03
C ARG A 239 -20.66 8.18 -11.55
N LEU A 240 -20.13 8.28 -12.75
CA LEU A 240 -19.41 7.21 -13.45
C LEU A 240 -17.90 7.28 -13.24
N VAL A 241 -17.34 8.47 -13.00
CA VAL A 241 -15.92 8.72 -12.83
C VAL A 241 -15.70 9.43 -11.50
N ARG A 242 -14.93 8.79 -10.62
CA ARG A 242 -14.58 9.37 -9.32
C ARG A 242 -13.12 9.74 -9.31
N LEU A 243 -12.83 10.97 -8.89
CA LEU A 243 -11.49 11.51 -8.68
C LEU A 243 -11.08 11.34 -7.21
N TYR A 244 -9.81 11.04 -6.98
CA TYR A 244 -9.21 11.00 -5.66
C TYR A 244 -7.90 11.78 -5.66
N TRP A 245 -7.72 12.65 -4.66
CA TRP A 245 -6.56 13.51 -4.53
C TRP A 245 -6.19 13.71 -3.06
N ASP A 246 -4.92 14.00 -2.78
CA ASP A 246 -4.49 14.24 -1.42
C ASP A 246 -4.85 15.66 -0.97
N GLN A 247 -5.10 15.84 0.33
CA GLN A 247 -5.55 17.11 0.90
C GLN A 247 -4.54 18.27 0.77
N ASP A 248 -3.26 17.97 0.56
CA ASP A 248 -2.20 18.94 0.27
C ASP A 248 -2.23 19.44 -1.18
N GLN A 249 -3.09 18.87 -2.03
CA GLN A 249 -3.25 19.27 -3.42
C GLN A 249 -4.42 20.26 -3.58
N ASN A 250 -4.18 21.34 -4.34
CA ASN A 250 -5.19 22.31 -4.72
C ASN A 250 -5.98 21.83 -5.95
N ILE A 251 -6.76 20.77 -5.78
CA ILE A 251 -7.62 20.18 -6.81
C ILE A 251 -9.08 20.41 -6.44
N ALA A 252 -9.85 20.98 -7.37
CA ALA A 252 -11.29 21.18 -7.27
C ALA A 252 -11.99 20.30 -8.31
N PRO A 253 -12.93 19.42 -7.91
CA PRO A 253 -13.62 18.52 -8.84
C PRO A 253 -14.69 19.22 -9.70
N GLU A 254 -15.24 20.35 -9.24
CA GLU A 254 -16.37 21.01 -9.91
C GLU A 254 -16.08 21.45 -11.35
N PRO A 255 -14.93 22.07 -11.67
CA PRO A 255 -14.59 22.44 -13.04
C PRO A 255 -14.43 21.25 -13.99
N LEU A 256 -14.23 20.03 -13.46
CA LEU A 256 -14.05 18.81 -14.25
C LEU A 256 -15.38 18.13 -14.62
N ARG A 257 -16.49 18.47 -13.95
CA ARG A 257 -17.80 17.81 -14.16
C ARG A 257 -18.27 17.85 -15.62
N ASP A 258 -18.05 18.98 -16.28
CA ASP A 258 -18.33 19.13 -17.72
C ASP A 258 -17.14 18.73 -18.59
N GLY A 259 -15.94 18.64 -18.02
CA GLY A 259 -14.68 18.42 -18.72
C GLY A 259 -14.65 17.12 -19.50
N LEU A 260 -15.22 16.05 -18.95
CA LEU A 260 -15.26 14.73 -19.57
C LEU A 260 -16.21 14.62 -20.78
N SER A 261 -17.10 15.59 -20.98
CA SER A 261 -17.96 15.67 -22.18
C SER A 261 -17.28 16.34 -23.37
N ARG A 262 -16.15 17.02 -23.14
CA ARG A 262 -15.40 17.77 -24.17
C ARG A 262 -14.66 16.81 -25.12
N PRO A 263 -14.27 17.27 -26.32
CA PRO A 263 -13.41 16.49 -27.19
C PRO A 263 -12.14 16.03 -26.47
N LYS A 264 -11.85 14.73 -26.55
CA LYS A 264 -10.64 14.15 -25.98
C LYS A 264 -9.47 14.25 -26.94
N SER A 265 -8.28 14.44 -26.38
CA SER A 265 -7.01 14.19 -27.05
C SER A 265 -6.47 12.83 -26.61
N VAL A 266 -5.78 12.13 -27.50
CA VAL A 266 -5.11 10.86 -27.18
C VAL A 266 -3.67 10.95 -27.66
N VAL A 267 -2.74 10.75 -26.74
CA VAL A 267 -1.30 10.75 -27.01
C VAL A 267 -0.80 9.34 -26.75
N TRP A 268 -0.08 8.76 -27.71
CA TRP A 268 0.45 7.41 -27.62
C TRP A 268 1.97 7.40 -27.58
N THR A 269 2.54 6.39 -26.92
CA THR A 269 3.98 6.12 -26.89
C THR A 269 4.30 4.83 -27.63
N ASP A 270 5.57 4.55 -27.92
CA ASP A 270 5.98 3.24 -28.47
C ASP A 270 6.19 2.18 -27.38
N ALA A 271 6.03 2.55 -26.11
CA ALA A 271 6.17 1.63 -24.99
C ALA A 271 5.02 0.63 -24.97
N THR A 272 5.37 -0.67 -24.91
CA THR A 272 4.41 -1.76 -24.79
C THR A 272 4.64 -2.56 -23.51
N VAL A 273 3.60 -3.20 -23.01
CA VAL A 273 3.62 -4.13 -21.88
C VAL A 273 2.97 -5.46 -22.25
N GLY A 274 3.44 -6.55 -21.65
CA GLY A 274 2.75 -7.84 -21.69
C GLY A 274 1.49 -7.86 -20.83
N HIS A 275 0.65 -8.89 -20.97
CA HIS A 275 -0.61 -9.01 -20.25
C HIS A 275 -0.48 -9.02 -18.71
N VAL A 276 0.58 -9.62 -18.19
CA VAL A 276 0.87 -9.71 -16.74
C VAL A 276 2.02 -8.78 -16.32
N GLU A 277 2.52 -7.95 -17.23
CA GLU A 277 3.63 -7.04 -16.95
C GLU A 277 3.11 -5.77 -16.27
N SER A 278 3.60 -5.49 -15.06
CA SER A 278 3.24 -4.28 -14.32
C SER A 278 3.83 -3.02 -14.97
N PHE A 279 3.01 -1.98 -15.09
CA PHE A 279 3.41 -0.62 -15.52
C PHE A 279 3.27 0.42 -14.41
N ASP A 280 3.11 -0.05 -13.17
CA ASP A 280 2.91 0.77 -11.99
C ASP A 280 4.08 1.74 -11.69
N GLY A 281 5.27 1.44 -12.21
CA GLY A 281 6.42 2.35 -12.18
C GLY A 281 6.16 3.70 -12.89
N VAL A 282 5.22 3.77 -13.84
CA VAL A 282 4.79 5.03 -14.46
C VAL A 282 4.12 5.94 -13.42
N TRP A 283 3.25 5.37 -12.57
CA TRP A 283 2.56 6.15 -11.53
C TRP A 283 3.52 6.61 -10.45
N LEU A 284 4.46 5.77 -10.02
CA LEU A 284 5.49 6.19 -9.07
C LEU A 284 6.31 7.37 -9.63
N ARG A 285 6.69 7.36 -10.92
CA ARG A 285 7.36 8.50 -11.57
C ARG A 285 6.50 9.74 -11.61
N LEU A 286 5.21 9.62 -11.98
CA LEU A 286 4.27 10.74 -11.94
C LEU A 286 4.21 11.34 -10.53
N SER A 287 4.04 10.51 -9.50
CA SER A 287 3.97 10.96 -8.12
C SER A 287 5.24 11.68 -7.64
N ALA A 288 6.40 11.40 -8.26
CA ALA A 288 7.68 12.02 -7.96
C ALA A 288 8.01 13.24 -8.84
N THR A 289 7.27 13.50 -9.92
CA THR A 289 7.67 14.56 -10.88
C THR A 289 6.56 15.54 -11.17
N GLU A 290 5.31 15.14 -10.95
CA GLU A 290 4.12 15.91 -11.26
C GLU A 290 3.32 16.14 -9.97
N ARG A 291 3.37 17.37 -9.44
CA ARG A 291 2.54 17.82 -8.31
C ARG A 291 1.02 17.55 -8.48
N PRO A 292 0.40 17.68 -9.68
CA PRO A 292 -1.03 17.41 -9.84
C PRO A 292 -1.38 15.92 -9.97
N THR A 293 -0.46 15.00 -9.66
CA THR A 293 -0.75 13.56 -9.72
C THR A 293 -1.86 13.17 -8.75
N CYS A 294 -2.88 12.54 -9.28
CA CYS A 294 -4.06 12.05 -8.56
C CYS A 294 -4.46 10.69 -9.17
N ARG A 295 -5.63 10.16 -8.82
CA ARG A 295 -6.17 8.96 -9.46
C ARG A 295 -7.65 9.05 -9.76
N ILE A 296 -8.07 8.24 -10.71
CA ILE A 296 -9.49 8.06 -11.04
C ILE A 296 -9.91 6.60 -10.88
N THR A 297 -11.20 6.42 -10.58
CA THR A 297 -11.91 5.16 -10.83
C THR A 297 -13.02 5.41 -11.83
N VAL A 298 -13.26 4.42 -12.67
CA VAL A 298 -14.31 4.46 -13.70
C VAL A 298 -15.24 3.27 -13.47
N ASN A 299 -16.52 3.57 -13.35
CA ASN A 299 -17.58 2.58 -13.17
C ASN A 299 -17.58 1.61 -14.38
N PRO A 300 -17.66 0.28 -14.16
CA PRO A 300 -17.74 -0.70 -15.25
C PRO A 300 -18.82 -0.40 -16.30
N ALA A 301 -19.97 0.16 -15.91
CA ALA A 301 -21.02 0.55 -16.84
C ALA A 301 -20.59 1.66 -17.82
N ALA A 302 -19.69 2.56 -17.39
CA ALA A 302 -19.12 3.58 -18.27
C ALA A 302 -18.19 2.98 -19.32
N MET A 303 -17.40 1.98 -18.92
CA MET A 303 -16.52 1.23 -19.82
C MET A 303 -17.31 0.52 -20.92
N GLU A 304 -18.43 -0.12 -20.56
CA GLU A 304 -19.34 -0.82 -21.49
C GLU A 304 -19.99 0.14 -22.49
N ALA A 305 -20.33 1.36 -22.06
CA ALA A 305 -20.81 2.43 -22.93
C ALA A 305 -19.70 3.01 -23.85
N GLY A 306 -18.46 2.54 -23.73
CA GLY A 306 -17.32 3.05 -24.50
C GLY A 306 -16.82 4.43 -24.05
N LEU A 307 -17.30 4.90 -22.89
CA LEU A 307 -16.92 6.17 -22.28
C LEU A 307 -15.70 5.94 -21.38
N HIS A 308 -14.66 6.75 -21.55
CA HIS A 308 -13.44 6.80 -20.72
C HIS A 308 -12.74 5.46 -20.50
N ARG A 309 -11.64 5.20 -21.23
CA ARG A 309 -10.87 3.94 -21.12
C ARG A 309 -9.55 4.14 -20.40
N PRO A 310 -9.50 4.19 -19.06
CA PRO A 310 -8.23 4.21 -18.35
C PRO A 310 -7.54 2.83 -18.43
N ALA A 311 -6.24 2.78 -18.17
CA ALA A 311 -5.44 1.57 -18.19
C ALA A 311 -5.93 0.52 -17.17
N SER A 312 -6.44 0.98 -16.03
CA SER A 312 -7.08 0.17 -14.99
C SER A 312 -8.33 0.91 -14.46
N PRO A 313 -9.55 0.44 -14.76
CA PRO A 313 -10.78 1.10 -14.32
C PRO A 313 -10.93 1.23 -12.80
N ALA A 314 -10.38 0.26 -12.05
CA ALA A 314 -10.43 0.26 -10.60
C ALA A 314 -9.45 1.25 -9.96
N LEU A 315 -8.37 1.62 -10.67
CA LEU A 315 -7.31 2.45 -10.12
C LEU A 315 -6.34 2.92 -11.23
N SER A 316 -6.51 4.14 -11.74
CA SER A 316 -5.58 4.69 -12.74
C SER A 316 -5.01 6.04 -12.36
N PRO A 317 -3.70 6.28 -12.60
CA PRO A 317 -3.11 7.58 -12.40
C PRO A 317 -3.68 8.61 -13.37
N ALA A 318 -3.82 9.83 -12.86
CA ALA A 318 -4.25 10.98 -13.62
C ALA A 318 -3.44 12.23 -13.20
N LEU A 319 -3.46 13.25 -14.05
CA LEU A 319 -3.03 14.61 -13.74
C LEU A 319 -4.22 15.55 -13.87
N VAL A 320 -4.40 16.46 -12.92
CA VAL A 320 -5.47 17.47 -12.93
C VAL A 320 -4.89 18.87 -12.77
N GLU A 321 -5.23 19.77 -13.70
CA GLU A 321 -4.93 21.20 -13.60
C GLU A 321 -6.12 22.02 -14.05
N GLY A 322 -6.68 22.84 -13.15
CA GLY A 322 -7.85 23.66 -13.42
C GLY A 322 -9.06 22.82 -13.86
N ASP A 323 -9.54 23.06 -15.07
CA ASP A 323 -10.67 22.37 -15.69
C ASP A 323 -10.24 21.28 -16.70
N SER A 324 -9.01 20.80 -16.56
CA SER A 324 -8.40 19.80 -17.44
C SER A 324 -7.91 18.59 -16.66
N ILE A 325 -8.02 17.42 -17.28
CA ILE A 325 -7.58 16.14 -16.72
C ILE A 325 -6.96 15.28 -17.81
N ALA A 326 -5.89 14.56 -17.50
CA ALA A 326 -5.43 13.44 -18.32
C ALA A 326 -5.23 12.18 -17.47
N TYR A 327 -5.49 11.01 -18.04
CA TYR A 327 -5.29 9.73 -17.38
C TYR A 327 -4.57 8.74 -18.28
N LEU A 328 -3.87 7.78 -17.66
CA LEU A 328 -3.18 6.70 -18.36
C LEU A 328 -4.17 5.77 -19.06
N THR A 329 -3.90 5.39 -20.30
CA THR A 329 -4.68 4.45 -21.12
C THR A 329 -3.78 3.38 -21.74
N LEU A 330 -4.40 2.30 -22.20
CA LEU A 330 -3.74 1.28 -23.00
C LEU A 330 -4.59 0.86 -24.20
N GLU A 331 -3.95 0.41 -25.27
CA GLU A 331 -4.60 -0.23 -26.41
C GLU A 331 -3.90 -1.55 -26.76
N ARG A 332 -4.66 -2.56 -27.18
CA ARG A 332 -4.07 -3.82 -27.66
C ARG A 332 -3.39 -3.56 -29.01
N THR A 333 -2.13 -3.95 -29.15
CA THR A 333 -1.41 -3.93 -30.43
C THR A 333 -1.63 -5.22 -31.21
N ALA A 334 -1.25 -5.23 -32.48
CA ALA A 334 -1.14 -6.48 -33.25
C ALA A 334 -0.23 -7.49 -32.52
N GLU A 335 -0.52 -8.78 -32.70
CA GLU A 335 0.21 -9.86 -32.03
C GLU A 335 1.70 -9.80 -32.34
N ASN A 336 2.52 -10.01 -31.31
CA ASN A 336 3.95 -10.24 -31.50
C ASN A 336 4.17 -11.53 -32.30
N PRO A 337 5.37 -11.75 -32.90
CA PRO A 337 5.72 -13.00 -33.57
C PRO A 337 5.48 -14.26 -32.72
N ASP A 338 5.50 -14.10 -31.39
CA ASP A 338 5.32 -15.16 -30.40
C ASP A 338 3.84 -15.42 -30.01
N GLY A 339 2.88 -14.69 -30.60
CA GLY A 339 1.44 -14.87 -30.38
C GLY A 339 0.86 -14.25 -29.10
N GLU A 340 1.70 -13.73 -28.20
CA GLU A 340 1.26 -13.10 -26.94
C GLU A 340 0.71 -11.67 -27.17
N PRO A 341 -0.44 -11.30 -26.55
CA PRO A 341 -0.98 -9.96 -26.67
C PRO A 341 -0.08 -8.95 -25.95
N ARG A 342 0.20 -7.84 -26.65
CA ARG A 342 0.83 -6.66 -26.06
C ARG A 342 -0.10 -5.48 -26.03
N PHE A 343 0.17 -4.57 -25.11
CA PHE A 343 -0.61 -3.35 -24.92
C PHE A 343 0.31 -2.15 -25.01
N ARG A 344 -0.02 -1.22 -25.91
CA ARG A 344 0.67 0.07 -26.05
C ARG A 344 0.13 1.03 -25.01
N LEU A 345 1.04 1.74 -24.34
CA LEU A 345 0.69 2.72 -23.33
C LEU A 345 0.53 4.12 -23.94
N GLY A 346 -0.42 4.89 -23.41
CA GLY A 346 -0.67 6.27 -23.80
C GLY A 346 -1.43 7.02 -22.72
N ALA A 347 -1.90 8.21 -23.05
CA ALA A 347 -2.73 9.02 -22.17
C ALA A 347 -3.91 9.65 -22.94
N VAL A 348 -5.04 9.79 -22.26
CA VAL A 348 -6.22 10.51 -22.77
C VAL A 348 -6.36 11.80 -21.97
N GLY A 349 -6.47 12.93 -22.66
CA GLY A 349 -6.61 14.25 -22.08
C GLY A 349 -7.93 14.94 -22.44
N TYR A 350 -8.52 15.62 -21.46
CA TYR A 350 -9.75 16.41 -21.57
C TYR A 350 -9.50 17.84 -21.07
N GLY A 351 -10.23 18.80 -21.66
CA GLY A 351 -10.14 20.21 -21.32
C GLY A 351 -9.02 20.97 -22.05
N PRO A 352 -8.93 22.31 -21.87
CA PRO A 352 -7.98 23.18 -22.55
C PRO A 352 -6.51 22.75 -22.44
N ALA A 353 -6.10 22.21 -21.29
CA ALA A 353 -4.75 21.70 -21.05
C ALA A 353 -4.66 20.16 -21.18
N GLY A 354 -5.71 19.50 -21.69
CA GLY A 354 -5.78 18.04 -21.75
C GLY A 354 -4.65 17.42 -22.57
N THR A 355 -4.30 18.02 -23.71
CA THR A 355 -3.19 17.54 -24.55
C THR A 355 -1.85 17.67 -23.82
N ASP A 356 -1.56 18.81 -23.23
CA ASP A 356 -0.33 19.05 -22.46
C ASP A 356 -0.19 18.07 -21.27
N LEU A 357 -1.30 17.81 -20.55
CA LEU A 357 -1.33 16.84 -19.46
C LEU A 357 -1.09 15.40 -19.97
N ALA A 358 -1.68 15.03 -21.11
CA ALA A 358 -1.45 13.73 -21.73
C ALA A 358 0.00 13.55 -22.19
N GLU A 359 0.60 14.59 -22.77
CA GLU A 359 2.02 14.59 -23.16
C GLU A 359 2.95 14.44 -21.94
N ARG A 360 2.62 15.06 -20.79
CA ARG A 360 3.36 14.87 -19.53
C ARG A 360 3.30 13.44 -19.03
N ILE A 361 2.13 12.78 -19.09
CA ILE A 361 2.03 11.34 -18.77
C ILE A 361 2.88 10.51 -19.73
N CYS A 362 2.82 10.78 -21.04
CA CYS A 362 3.64 10.10 -22.05
C CYS A 362 5.15 10.32 -21.85
N LYS A 363 5.56 11.50 -21.39
CA LYS A 363 6.96 11.76 -21.00
C LYS A 363 7.39 10.84 -19.86
N GLN A 364 6.54 10.60 -18.86
CA GLN A 364 6.86 9.65 -17.77
C GLN A 364 6.88 8.19 -18.25
N ILE A 365 6.00 7.81 -19.20
CA ILE A 365 6.06 6.50 -19.85
C ILE A 365 7.40 6.32 -20.58
N HIS A 366 7.87 7.31 -21.33
CA HIS A 366 9.16 7.26 -22.03
C HIS A 366 10.34 7.17 -21.06
N ALA A 367 10.30 7.87 -19.93
CA ALA A 367 11.34 7.77 -18.90
C ALA A 367 11.32 6.41 -18.17
N TRP A 368 10.14 5.84 -17.96
CA TRP A 368 9.97 4.53 -17.32
C TRP A 368 10.39 3.37 -18.22
N SER A 369 10.03 3.39 -19.50
CA SER A 369 10.16 2.24 -20.40
C SER A 369 11.57 1.64 -20.52
N PRO A 370 12.68 2.41 -20.56
CA PRO A 370 14.03 1.84 -20.54
C PRO A 370 14.54 1.49 -19.12
N ALA A 371 13.89 1.99 -18.07
CA ALA A 371 14.28 1.85 -16.68
C ALA A 371 13.16 1.20 -15.82
N ARG A 372 12.51 0.16 -16.37
CA ARG A 372 11.29 -0.43 -15.78
C ARG A 372 11.48 -1.02 -14.39
N THR A 373 12.71 -1.42 -14.09
CA THR A 373 13.11 -2.01 -12.81
C THR A 373 13.63 -0.98 -11.80
N ALA A 374 13.74 0.30 -12.19
CA ALA A 374 14.18 1.35 -11.27
C ALA A 374 13.09 1.61 -10.23
N GLU A 375 13.46 1.45 -8.96
CA GLU A 375 12.59 1.76 -7.82
C GLU A 375 12.95 3.14 -7.24
N PRO A 376 11.95 3.94 -6.82
CA PRO A 376 12.22 5.21 -6.17
C PRO A 376 12.80 5.02 -4.78
N VAL A 377 13.54 6.03 -4.33
CA VAL A 377 13.94 6.17 -2.92
C VAL A 377 13.13 7.30 -2.30
N LEU A 378 12.40 6.97 -1.23
CA LEU A 378 11.73 7.92 -0.36
C LEU A 378 12.65 8.24 0.81
N THR A 379 12.82 9.53 1.09
CA THR A 379 13.51 10.01 2.28
C THR A 379 12.56 10.88 3.09
N ALA A 380 12.29 10.48 4.32
CA ALA A 380 11.49 11.26 5.25
C ALA A 380 12.41 12.14 6.11
N TYR A 381 11.93 13.33 6.44
CA TYR A 381 12.60 14.33 7.28
C TYR A 381 11.60 14.91 8.29
N PRO A 382 12.06 15.34 9.48
CA PRO A 382 11.27 16.18 10.38
C PRO A 382 10.72 17.44 9.68
N THR A 383 9.55 17.92 10.09
CA THR A 383 8.83 19.04 9.45
C THR A 383 9.55 20.37 9.51
N ASP A 384 10.43 20.56 10.49
CA ASP A 384 11.24 21.75 10.69
C ASP A 384 12.58 21.71 9.93
N THR A 385 12.85 20.64 9.19
CA THR A 385 14.06 20.53 8.35
C THR A 385 14.06 21.63 7.29
N PRO A 386 15.08 22.50 7.21
CA PRO A 386 15.17 23.53 6.17
C PRO A 386 15.27 22.97 4.76
N ASP A 387 14.77 23.71 3.76
CA ASP A 387 14.83 23.29 2.34
C ASP A 387 16.25 22.99 1.86
N GLY A 388 17.26 23.71 2.36
CA GLY A 388 18.66 23.50 2.01
C GLY A 388 19.28 22.20 2.55
N ASP A 389 18.60 21.55 3.50
CA ASP A 389 19.04 20.29 4.11
C ASP A 389 18.30 19.07 3.54
N LEU A 390 17.31 19.29 2.68
CA LEU A 390 16.63 18.23 1.96
C LEU A 390 17.49 17.69 0.82
N ALA A 391 17.32 16.41 0.50
CA ALA A 391 17.90 15.85 -0.71
C ALA A 391 17.26 16.47 -1.97
N ASP A 392 18.03 16.56 -3.05
CA ASP A 392 17.52 17.00 -4.35
C ASP A 392 16.47 16.00 -4.86
N GLY A 393 15.21 16.42 -4.90
CA GLY A 393 14.10 15.56 -5.32
C GLY A 393 12.74 16.22 -5.18
N ALA A 394 11.69 15.42 -5.36
CA ALA A 394 10.32 15.89 -5.23
C ALA A 394 9.92 15.98 -3.76
N VAL A 395 9.69 17.19 -3.27
CA VAL A 395 9.24 17.42 -1.91
C VAL A 395 7.71 17.32 -1.82
N ILE A 396 7.23 16.51 -0.88
CA ILE A 396 5.84 16.43 -0.43
C ILE A 396 5.84 16.78 1.05
N ASP A 397 5.30 17.95 1.37
CA ASP A 397 5.17 18.43 2.75
C ASP A 397 3.85 17.94 3.36
N ARG A 398 3.93 17.34 4.54
CA ARG A 398 2.79 16.84 5.33
C ARG A 398 2.83 17.44 6.73
N PRO A 399 1.72 17.38 7.49
CA PRO A 399 1.66 17.96 8.82
C PRO A 399 2.75 17.47 9.79
N SER A 400 3.18 16.21 9.67
CA SER A 400 4.16 15.60 10.58
C SER A 400 5.46 15.16 9.92
N VAL A 401 5.59 15.28 8.59
CA VAL A 401 6.80 14.85 7.87
C VAL A 401 7.01 15.62 6.57
N ARG A 402 8.27 15.77 6.15
CA ARG A 402 8.62 16.14 4.76
C ARG A 402 9.15 14.91 4.05
N LEU A 403 8.56 14.55 2.92
CA LEU A 403 9.00 13.41 2.10
C LEU A 403 9.71 13.93 0.86
N VAL A 404 10.88 13.38 0.57
CA VAL A 404 11.59 13.60 -0.69
C VAL A 404 11.58 12.30 -1.49
N ILE A 405 11.06 12.35 -2.71
CA ILE A 405 11.07 11.22 -3.64
C ILE A 405 12.13 11.44 -4.71
N THR A 406 13.01 10.46 -4.88
CA THR A 406 14.10 10.44 -5.87
C THR A 406 14.08 9.16 -6.70
N TYR A 407 14.67 9.22 -7.90
CA TYR A 407 14.64 8.16 -8.91
C TYR A 407 16.00 7.85 -9.52
#